data_AF-A0A2M9KIS3-F1
#
_entry.id   AF-A0A2M9KIS3-F1
#
_cell.length_a   1.000
_cell.length_b   1.000
_cell.length_c   1.000
_cell.angle_alpha   90.00
_cell.angle_beta   90.00
_cell.angle_gamma   90.00
#
_symmetry.space_group_name_H-M   'P 1'
#
loop_
_entity.id
_entity.type
_entity.pdbx_description
1 polymer ?
#
loop_
_entity_poly.entity_id
_entity_poly.type
_entity_poly.pdbx_seq_one_letter_code
_entity_poly.pdbx_strand_id
1 'polypeptide(L)'
;MARWGLLVEQNLGYGRTGRMWSAGVLGHVDGTRDEAFAELRRRAEVFEPAHPANVKRRVLYQQGEGFLLVLDGMWDVFHCRFSVAEQLYDSAAPAPAPAPAPEPAPEPEPEPEPVPEPEPLPWDAGVPERPGWLGRADLP
;
A
#
# COMPACT_ATOMS: atom_id res chain seq x y z
N MET A 1 -0.65 3.27 2.51
CA MET A 1 0.17 3.28 3.74
C MET A 1 0.66 4.69 3.97
N ALA A 2 0.90 5.10 5.21
CA ALA A 2 1.48 6.41 5.47
C ALA A 2 2.89 6.49 4.88
N ARG A 3 3.27 7.68 4.38
CA ARG A 3 4.63 7.98 3.94
C ARG A 3 5.32 8.78 5.02
N TRP A 4 6.52 8.37 5.42
CA TRP A 4 7.30 9.01 6.47
C TRP A 4 8.56 9.63 5.87
N GLY A 5 8.75 10.93 6.10
CA GLY A 5 9.99 11.64 5.82
C GLY A 5 11.03 11.37 6.91
N LEU A 6 12.26 11.11 6.48
CA LEU A 6 13.43 10.97 7.34
C LEU A 6 14.18 12.30 7.31
N LEU A 7 14.20 13.03 8.42
CA LEU A 7 14.70 14.40 8.48
C LEU A 7 16.04 14.47 9.20
N VAL A 8 16.89 15.39 8.76
CA VAL A 8 18.09 15.82 9.47
C VAL A 8 18.07 17.33 9.65
N GLU A 9 18.29 17.79 10.86
CA GLU A 9 18.49 19.18 11.19
C GLU A 9 19.94 19.39 11.62
N GLN A 10 20.61 20.35 11.00
CA GLN A 10 22.00 20.63 11.25
C GLN A 10 22.30 22.12 11.09
N ASN A 11 23.32 22.59 11.81
CA ASN A 11 23.83 23.94 11.63
C ASN A 11 24.70 23.97 10.37
N LEU A 12 24.21 24.56 9.28
CA LEU A 12 24.99 24.79 8.07
C LEU A 12 25.59 26.20 8.10
N GLY A 13 26.89 26.31 7.79
CA GLY A 13 27.57 27.60 7.60
C GLY A 13 28.92 27.73 8.30
N TYR A 14 29.78 28.60 7.77
CA TYR A 14 31.10 28.91 8.30
C TYR A 14 31.06 30.14 9.23
N GLY A 15 31.83 30.09 10.32
CA GLY A 15 32.02 31.23 11.25
C GLY A 15 30.90 31.42 12.27
N ARG A 16 30.96 32.51 13.05
CA ARG A 16 29.95 32.85 14.08
C ARG A 16 28.71 33.57 13.51
N THR A 17 28.84 34.19 12.34
CA THR A 17 27.79 35.05 11.74
C THR A 17 26.95 34.34 10.68
N GLY A 18 27.38 33.16 10.21
CA GLY A 18 26.76 32.44 9.09
C GLY A 18 26.09 31.12 9.46
N ARG A 19 25.93 30.78 10.76
CA ARG A 19 25.28 29.52 11.17
C ARG A 19 23.78 29.64 10.94
N MET A 20 23.27 28.89 9.97
CA MET A 20 21.84 28.74 9.72
C MET A 20 21.41 27.34 10.15
N TRP A 21 20.34 27.26 10.92
CA TRP A 21 19.66 25.99 11.18
C TRP A 21 18.95 25.57 9.89
N SER A 22 19.34 24.43 9.32
CA SER A 22 18.74 23.91 8.10
C SER A 22 18.22 22.51 8.34
N ALA A 23 17.01 22.26 7.84
CA ALA A 23 16.40 20.94 7.79
C ALA A 23 16.54 20.38 6.36
N GLY A 24 17.00 19.13 6.25
CA GLY A 24 17.07 18.36 5.02
C GLY A 24 16.28 17.07 5.12
N VAL A 25 15.81 16.56 3.98
CA VAL A 25 15.15 15.27 3.88
C VAL A 25 16.17 14.24 3.40
N LEU A 26 16.46 13.24 4.24
CA LEU A 26 17.36 12.13 3.90
C LEU A 26 16.68 11.12 2.97
N GLY A 27 15.35 11.01 3.03
CA GLY A 27 14.55 10.11 2.20
C GLY A 27 13.17 9.86 2.78
N HIS A 28 12.48 8.86 2.23
CA HIS A 28 11.13 8.49 2.65
C HIS A 28 11.02 6.98 2.87
N VAL A 29 10.10 6.58 3.76
CA VAL A 29 9.70 5.19 4.00
C VAL A 29 8.18 5.11 3.89
N ASP A 30 7.68 4.23 3.04
CA ASP A 30 6.26 3.90 2.95
C ASP A 30 5.98 2.75 3.93
N GLY A 31 5.11 2.96 4.92
CA GLY A 31 4.83 1.95 5.94
C GLY A 31 4.50 2.51 7.32
N THR A 32 4.96 1.82 8.34
CA THR A 32 4.75 2.18 9.75
C THR A 32 5.80 3.16 10.25
N ARG A 33 5.46 3.84 11.35
CA ARG A 33 6.39 4.72 12.05
C ARG A 33 7.63 4.00 12.56
N ASP A 34 7.47 2.77 13.06
CA ASP A 34 8.57 1.98 13.62
C ASP A 34 9.56 1.56 12.54
N GLU A 35 9.08 1.20 11.35
CA GLU A 35 9.93 0.93 10.18
C GLU A 35 10.70 2.18 9.77
N ALA A 36 10.03 3.34 9.72
CA ALA A 36 10.69 4.62 9.44
C ALA A 36 11.74 4.98 10.50
N PHE A 37 11.46 4.73 11.78
CA PHE A 37 12.38 4.98 12.88
C PHE A 37 13.61 4.07 12.84
N ALA A 38 13.41 2.78 12.52
CA ALA A 38 14.50 1.82 12.33
C ALA A 38 15.39 2.20 11.14
N GLU A 39 14.79 2.66 10.03
CA GLU A 39 15.54 3.17 8.88
C GLU A 39 16.28 4.46 9.20
N LEU A 40 15.66 5.39 9.93
CA LEU A 40 16.32 6.63 10.37
C LEU A 40 17.56 6.33 11.19
N ARG A 41 17.49 5.34 12.09
CA ARG A 41 18.64 4.89 12.88
C ARG A 41 19.79 4.43 11.99
N ARG A 42 19.51 3.53 11.04
CA ARG A 42 20.52 3.02 10.08
C ARG A 42 21.21 4.18 9.36
N ARG A 43 20.44 5.16 8.90
CA ARG A 43 20.98 6.35 8.22
C ARG A 43 21.78 7.23 9.14
N ALA A 44 21.31 7.48 10.37
CA ALA A 44 22.03 8.30 11.34
C ALA A 44 23.39 7.69 11.75
N GLU A 45 23.49 6.35 11.82
CA GLU A 45 24.75 5.64 12.12
C GLU A 45 25.82 5.85 11.03
N VAL A 46 25.41 5.95 9.76
CA VAL A 46 26.32 6.16 8.61
C VAL A 46 26.39 7.62 8.15
N PHE A 47 25.64 8.53 8.78
CA PHE A 47 25.59 9.93 8.36
C PHE A 47 26.94 10.63 8.59
N GLU A 48 27.45 11.27 7.53
CA GLU A 48 28.66 12.08 7.54
C GLU A 48 28.30 13.56 7.26
N PRO A 49 28.23 14.40 8.30
CA PRO A 49 27.96 15.80 8.08
C PRO A 49 29.16 16.47 7.41
N ALA A 50 28.88 17.46 6.54
CA ALA A 50 29.92 18.22 5.85
C ALA A 50 30.91 18.90 6.81
N HIS A 51 30.50 19.19 8.05
CA HIS A 51 31.32 19.73 9.12
C HIS A 51 31.05 18.96 10.43
N PRO A 52 32.07 18.78 11.30
CA PRO A 52 33.42 19.35 11.24
C PRO A 52 34.44 18.46 10.48
N ALA A 53 35.47 19.05 9.88
CA ALA A 53 36.45 18.32 9.05
C ALA A 53 37.38 17.33 9.79
N ASN A 54 37.54 17.48 11.12
CA ASN A 54 38.39 16.64 11.96
C ASN A 54 37.60 16.14 13.16
N VAL A 55 36.82 15.08 12.97
CA VAL A 55 36.02 14.44 14.00
C VAL A 55 36.92 13.53 14.84
N LYS A 56 37.09 13.84 16.13
CA LYS A 56 37.83 12.98 17.08
C LYS A 56 36.95 11.90 17.67
N ARG A 57 35.67 12.22 17.87
CA ARG A 57 34.69 11.33 18.47
C ARG A 57 33.32 11.64 17.91
N ARG A 58 32.55 10.57 17.71
CA ARG A 58 31.17 10.61 17.26
C ARG A 58 30.33 9.76 18.21
N VAL A 59 29.23 10.33 18.70
CA VAL A 59 28.30 9.63 19.60
C VAL A 59 26.88 9.87 19.11
N LEU A 60 26.14 8.78 18.92
CA LEU A 60 24.73 8.82 18.55
C LEU A 60 23.89 8.47 19.78
N TYR A 61 22.97 9.36 20.14
CA TYR A 61 22.02 9.17 21.22
C TYR A 61 20.63 8.98 20.64
N GLN A 62 19.83 8.10 21.24
CA GLN A 62 18.40 8.08 21.00
C GLN A 62 17.73 9.16 21.86
N GLN A 63 16.89 10.00 21.25
CA GLN A 63 16.22 11.11 21.93
C GLN A 63 14.75 11.16 21.51
N GLY A 64 13.85 10.74 22.41
CA GLY A 64 12.41 10.70 22.12
C GLY A 64 12.13 9.93 20.83
N GLU A 65 11.59 10.62 19.84
CA GLU A 65 11.21 10.08 18.53
C GLU A 65 12.22 10.43 17.43
N GLY A 66 13.47 10.61 17.84
CA GLY A 66 14.60 10.92 16.98
C GLY A 66 15.94 10.43 17.50
N PHE A 67 17.00 10.90 16.86
CA PHE A 67 18.38 10.67 17.28
C PHE A 67 19.14 11.99 17.35
N LEU A 68 20.08 12.08 18.27
CA LEU A 68 21.01 13.21 18.38
C LEU A 68 22.42 12.68 18.14
N LEU A 69 23.03 13.11 17.04
CA LEU A 69 24.44 12.87 16.77
C LEU A 69 25.26 14.03 17.29
N VAL A 70 26.24 13.74 18.13
CA VAL A 70 27.22 14.71 18.64
C VAL A 70 28.58 14.34 18.10
N LEU A 71 29.27 15.32 17.53
CA LEU A 71 30.60 15.19 16.96
C LEU A 71 31.55 16.15 17.67
N ASP A 72 32.58 15.58 18.29
CA ASP A 72 33.65 16.37 18.90
C ASP A 72 34.66 16.72 17.80
N GLY A 73 34.55 17.95 17.29
CA GLY A 73 35.49 18.50 16.32
C GLY A 73 36.78 18.99 16.98
N MET A 74 37.75 19.40 16.16
CA MET A 74 39.01 19.97 16.66
C MET A 74 38.82 21.27 17.46
N TRP A 75 37.83 22.09 17.09
CA TRP A 75 37.64 23.46 17.63
C TRP A 75 36.27 23.71 18.23
N ASP A 76 35.27 22.88 17.91
CA ASP A 76 33.88 23.07 18.34
C ASP A 76 33.17 21.72 18.41
N VAL A 77 32.07 21.67 19.17
CA VAL A 77 31.16 20.53 19.21
C VAL A 77 30.05 20.77 18.20
N PHE A 78 29.85 19.81 17.32
CA PHE A 78 28.79 19.86 16.32
C PHE A 78 27.70 18.85 16.65
N HIS A 79 26.45 19.17 16.29
CA HIS A 79 25.34 18.24 16.45
C HIS A 79 24.42 18.21 15.23
N CYS A 80 23.86 17.03 14.98
CA CYS A 80 22.77 16.80 14.04
C CYS A 80 21.60 16.18 14.80
N ARG A 81 20.40 16.67 14.54
CA ARG A 81 19.16 16.09 15.09
C ARG A 81 18.43 15.38 13.97
N PHE A 82 18.08 14.13 14.20
CA PHE A 82 17.34 13.29 13.25
C PHE A 82 15.94 13.08 13.78
N SER A 83 14.93 13.18 12.92
CA SER A 83 13.54 12.93 13.29
C SER A 83 12.79 12.25 12.15
N VAL A 84 11.70 11.57 12.50
CA VAL A 84 10.72 11.07 11.52
C VAL A 84 9.48 11.96 11.55
N ALA A 85 8.90 12.21 10.38
CA ALA A 85 7.66 12.97 10.26
C ALA A 85 6.74 12.32 9.21
N GLU A 86 5.44 12.26 9.49
CA GLU A 86 4.46 11.82 8.49
C GLU A 86 4.34 12.89 7.40
N GLN A 87 4.40 12.46 6.13
CA GLN A 87 4.18 13.31 4.98
C GLN A 87 2.67 13.49 4.76
N LEU A 88 2.17 14.68 5.10
CA LEU A 88 0.75 15.01 4.94
C LEU A 88 0.41 15.56 3.55
N TYR A 89 1.38 16.22 2.90
CA TYR A 89 1.17 16.87 1.61
C TYR A 89 2.49 16.97 0.83
N ASP A 90 2.41 16.77 -0.49
CA ASP A 90 3.49 17.00 -1.45
C ASP A 90 2.87 17.61 -2.71
N SER A 91 3.32 18.83 -3.03
CA SER A 91 2.81 19.60 -4.17
C SER A 91 3.20 19.01 -5.53
N ALA A 92 4.21 18.13 -5.56
CA ALA A 92 4.69 17.44 -6.74
C ALA A 92 4.29 15.94 -6.75
N ALA A 93 3.38 15.52 -5.87
CA ALA A 93 2.92 14.14 -5.83
C ALA A 93 2.31 13.72 -7.18
N PRO A 94 2.68 12.55 -7.74
CA PRO A 94 2.08 12.07 -8.97
C PRO A 94 0.58 11.84 -8.78
N ALA A 95 -0.21 12.17 -9.81
CA ALA A 95 -1.63 11.88 -9.80
C ALA A 95 -1.87 10.37 -9.60
N PRO A 96 -2.90 9.98 -8.82
CA PRO A 96 -3.23 8.57 -8.65
C PRO A 96 -3.50 7.92 -10.02
N ALA A 97 -3.03 6.69 -10.20
CA ALA A 97 -3.28 5.93 -11.42
C ALA A 97 -4.80 5.79 -11.65
N PRO A 98 -5.28 5.86 -12.90
CA PRO A 98 -6.69 5.62 -13.20
C PRO A 98 -7.09 4.23 -12.70
N ALA A 99 -8.29 4.12 -12.14
CA ALA A 99 -8.83 2.84 -11.73
C ALA A 99 -8.90 1.88 -12.93
N PRO A 100 -8.65 0.56 -12.74
CA PRO A 100 -8.84 -0.41 -13.81
C PRO A 100 -10.27 -0.32 -14.34
N ALA A 101 -10.43 -0.39 -15.67
CA ALA A 101 -11.74 -0.44 -16.29
C ALA A 101 -12.52 -1.66 -15.74
N PRO A 102 -13.84 -1.56 -15.55
CA PRO A 102 -14.64 -2.72 -15.16
C PRO A 102 -14.44 -3.83 -16.20
N GLU A 103 -14.21 -5.06 -15.73
CA GLU A 103 -14.17 -6.22 -16.62
C GLU A 103 -15.49 -6.31 -17.39
N PRO A 104 -15.46 -6.67 -18.69
CA PRO A 104 -16.67 -6.86 -19.47
C PRO A 104 -17.55 -7.92 -18.78
N ALA A 105 -18.85 -7.63 -18.66
CA ALA A 105 -19.80 -8.61 -18.14
C ALA A 105 -19.74 -9.90 -18.97
N PRO A 106 -19.85 -11.08 -18.34
CA PRO A 106 -19.89 -12.34 -19.07
C PRO A 106 -21.02 -12.29 -20.10
N GLU A 107 -20.75 -12.73 -21.34
CA GLU A 107 -21.79 -12.87 -22.36
C GLU A 107 -22.90 -13.81 -21.83
N PRO A 108 -24.18 -13.50 -22.09
CA PRO A 108 -25.28 -14.37 -21.69
C PRO A 108 -25.09 -15.75 -22.34
N GLU A 109 -25.19 -16.81 -21.53
CA GLU A 109 -25.19 -18.18 -22.05
C GLU A 109 -26.34 -18.35 -23.07
N PRO A 110 -26.10 -19.07 -24.18
CA PRO A 110 -27.13 -19.30 -25.18
C PRO A 110 -28.33 -20.03 -24.54
N GLU A 111 -29.55 -19.55 -24.82
CA GLU A 111 -30.76 -20.25 -24.41
C GLU A 111 -30.75 -21.69 -24.96
N PRO A 112 -31.09 -22.70 -24.13
CA PRO A 112 -31.11 -24.08 -24.57
C PRO A 112 -32.11 -24.25 -25.72
N GLU A 113 -31.69 -24.91 -26.79
CA GLU A 113 -32.58 -25.24 -27.91
C GLU A 113 -33.78 -26.07 -27.41
N PRO A 114 -34.98 -25.83 -27.96
CA PRO A 114 -36.17 -26.58 -27.56
C PRO A 114 -35.96 -28.07 -27.85
N VAL A 115 -36.05 -28.89 -26.80
CA VAL A 115 -35.99 -30.35 -26.94
C VAL A 115 -37.18 -30.81 -27.80
N PRO A 116 -36.96 -31.60 -28.87
CA PRO A 116 -38.04 -32.10 -29.69
C PRO A 116 -39.00 -32.96 -28.86
N GLU A 117 -40.30 -32.78 -29.11
CA GLU A 117 -41.37 -33.52 -28.45
C GLU A 117 -41.18 -35.03 -28.71
N PRO A 118 -41.28 -35.89 -27.68
CA PRO A 118 -41.01 -37.32 -27.83
C PRO A 118 -41.99 -37.96 -28.81
N GLU A 119 -41.48 -38.74 -29.76
CA GLU A 119 -42.32 -39.54 -30.65
C GLU A 119 -43.16 -40.53 -29.82
N PRO A 120 -44.46 -40.67 -30.14
CA PRO A 120 -45.33 -41.59 -29.43
C PRO A 120 -44.81 -43.02 -29.58
N LEU A 121 -44.75 -43.74 -28.46
CA LEU A 121 -44.16 -45.07 -28.43
C LEU A 121 -45.13 -46.06 -29.10
N PRO A 122 -44.63 -47.13 -29.74
CA PRO A 122 -45.47 -48.06 -30.50
C PRO A 122 -46.54 -48.78 -29.68
N TRP A 123 -46.44 -48.79 -28.34
CA TRP A 123 -47.49 -49.29 -27.45
C TRP A 123 -48.62 -48.29 -27.20
N ASP A 124 -48.41 -46.99 -27.46
CA ASP A 124 -49.43 -45.95 -27.33
C ASP A 124 -50.39 -45.95 -28.54
N ALA A 125 -49.96 -46.51 -29.68
CA ALA A 125 -50.80 -46.62 -30.89
C ALA A 125 -52.02 -47.55 -30.72
N GLY A 126 -52.02 -48.41 -29.70
CA GLY A 126 -53.09 -49.37 -29.41
C GLY A 126 -54.00 -48.98 -28.24
N VAL A 127 -53.71 -47.88 -27.53
CA VAL A 127 -54.52 -47.45 -26.39
C VAL A 127 -55.65 -46.56 -26.90
N PRO A 128 -56.92 -46.99 -26.80
CA PRO A 128 -58.02 -46.11 -27.18
C PRO A 128 -58.08 -44.94 -26.19
N GLU A 129 -58.11 -43.71 -26.70
CA GLU A 129 -58.16 -42.50 -25.85
C GLU A 129 -59.34 -42.51 -24.86
N ARG A 130 -60.41 -43.24 -25.21
CA ARG A 130 -61.49 -43.58 -24.28
C ARG A 130 -61.55 -45.08 -24.07
N PRO A 131 -61.17 -45.56 -22.87
CA PRO A 131 -61.34 -46.95 -22.52
C PRO A 131 -62.82 -47.35 -22.53
N GLY A 132 -63.15 -48.54 -23.03
CA GLY A 132 -64.54 -49.02 -23.18
C GLY A 132 -65.31 -49.26 -21.87
N TRP A 133 -64.65 -49.12 -20.73
CA TRP A 133 -65.27 -49.13 -19.40
C TRP A 133 -65.75 -47.74 -18.95
N LEU A 134 -65.28 -46.66 -19.59
CA LEU A 134 -65.66 -45.30 -19.27
C LEU A 134 -67.10 -45.04 -19.73
N GLY A 135 -68.04 -45.02 -18.78
CA GLY A 135 -69.48 -44.77 -19.02
C GLY A 135 -70.39 -45.98 -18.82
N ARG A 136 -69.87 -47.11 -18.31
CA ARG A 136 -70.69 -48.26 -17.92
C ARG A 136 -71.22 -48.12 -16.48
N ALA A 137 -72.51 -48.37 -16.29
CA ALA A 137 -73.21 -48.23 -15.00
C ALA A 137 -73.36 -49.57 -14.23
N ASP A 138 -72.82 -50.65 -14.78
CA ASP A 138 -72.93 -52.03 -14.32
C ASP A 138 -71.61 -52.60 -13.74
N LEU A 139 -70.62 -51.74 -13.52
CA LEU A 139 -69.40 -52.11 -12.79
C LEU A 139 -69.69 -52.05 -11.26
N PRO A 140 -69.38 -53.11 -10.48
CA PRO A 140 -69.65 -53.15 -9.04
C PRO A 140 -68.76 -52.20 -8.22
#